data_AF-A0A7R8YZ81-F1
#
_entry.id   AF-A0A7R8YZ81-F1
#
_cell.length_a   1.000
_cell.length_b   1.000
_cell.length_c   1.000
_cell.angle_alpha   90.00
_cell.angle_beta   90.00
_cell.angle_gamma   90.00
#
_symmetry.space_group_name_H-M   'P 1'
#
loop_
_entity.id
_entity.type
_entity.pdbx_description
1 polymer ?
#
loop_
_entity_poly.entity_id
_entity_poly.type
_entity_poly.pdbx_seq_one_letter_code
_entity_poly.pdbx_strand_id
1 'polypeptide(L)'
;MEMESKGNNVIDSLLRLGRMYVMFTDKQKMKIPDVKKGIKFGFLQAGISLQNGSAYDLSTVNRASNFVMVENKHTVLTGKFNFTKMEVTFQEFNVRFLLLNVKMGKVTVKLGPHLIPTKLVLAKDDSLAGYKLVSYDFELKMKSLAFQIVNKSPLISRVLSKFTQVILNLFIKLVSKVATKAVKDILKNTLKEF
;
A
#
# COMPACT_ATOMS: atom_id res chain seq x y z
N MET A 1 2.48 27.34 -14.70
CA MET A 1 3.65 26.72 -15.36
C MET A 1 4.91 26.73 -14.48
N GLU A 2 5.37 27.87 -13.94
CA GLU A 2 6.61 27.88 -13.12
C GLU A 2 6.50 27.13 -11.77
N MET A 3 5.36 27.27 -11.07
CA MET A 3 5.10 26.60 -9.77
C MET A 3 4.97 25.07 -9.89
N GLU A 4 4.53 24.57 -11.04
CA GLU A 4 4.44 23.13 -11.33
C GLU A 4 5.82 22.53 -11.61
N SER A 5 6.70 23.28 -12.29
CA SER A 5 8.09 22.88 -12.56
C SER A 5 8.89 22.75 -11.26
N LYS A 6 8.78 23.72 -10.35
CA LYS A 6 9.43 23.67 -9.03
C LYS A 6 8.90 22.50 -8.18
N GLY A 7 7.58 22.32 -8.13
CA GLY A 7 6.96 21.21 -7.39
C GLY A 7 7.38 19.82 -7.91
N ASN A 8 7.47 19.66 -9.23
CA ASN A 8 7.95 18.42 -9.84
C ASN A 8 9.41 18.12 -9.47
N ASN A 9 10.31 19.10 -9.51
CA ASN A 9 11.72 18.90 -9.18
C ASN A 9 11.93 18.46 -7.72
N VAL A 10 11.18 19.04 -6.78
CA VAL A 10 11.22 18.65 -5.36
C VAL A 10 10.76 17.20 -5.19
N ILE A 11 9.65 16.84 -5.83
CA ILE A 11 9.10 15.48 -5.78
C ILE A 11 10.04 14.46 -6.42
N ASP A 12 10.55 14.74 -7.61
CA ASP A 12 11.44 13.84 -8.34
C ASP A 12 12.75 13.63 -7.53
N SER A 13 13.22 14.65 -6.82
CA SER A 13 14.35 14.54 -5.88
C SER A 13 14.03 13.67 -4.66
N LEU A 14 12.87 13.86 -4.02
CA LEU A 14 12.42 13.04 -2.88
C LEU A 14 12.24 11.57 -3.29
N LEU A 15 11.65 11.32 -4.46
CA LEU A 15 11.48 9.97 -4.99
C LEU A 15 12.84 9.33 -5.31
N ARG A 16 13.78 10.08 -5.89
CA ARG A 16 15.14 9.59 -6.16
C ARG A 16 15.86 9.18 -4.86
N LEU A 17 15.82 10.04 -3.84
CA LEU A 17 16.41 9.75 -2.53
C LEU A 17 15.76 8.53 -1.87
N GLY A 18 14.43 8.44 -1.92
CA GLY A 18 13.68 7.28 -1.42
C GLY A 18 14.06 5.98 -2.12
N ARG A 19 14.24 5.98 -3.45
CA ARG A 19 14.71 4.81 -4.20
C ARG A 19 16.11 4.40 -3.82
N MET A 20 17.03 5.36 -3.71
CA MET A 20 18.40 5.11 -3.28
C MET A 20 18.40 4.46 -1.90
N TYR A 21 17.66 5.00 -0.93
CA TYR A 21 17.55 4.39 0.40
C TYR A 21 17.05 2.95 0.36
N VAL A 22 15.99 2.67 -0.41
CA VAL A 22 15.46 1.30 -0.57
C VAL A 22 16.49 0.35 -1.19
N MET A 23 17.26 0.82 -2.18
CA MET A 23 18.33 0.03 -2.82
C MET A 23 19.52 -0.22 -1.90
N PHE A 24 19.99 0.81 -1.17
CA PHE A 24 21.17 0.72 -0.31
C PHE A 24 20.94 0.01 1.02
N THR A 25 19.69 0.00 1.53
CA THR A 25 19.37 -0.67 2.80
C THR A 25 18.86 -2.11 2.62
N ASP A 26 18.89 -2.64 1.38
CA ASP A 26 18.28 -3.92 1.00
C ASP A 26 16.81 -4.07 1.46
N LYS A 27 16.14 -2.94 1.67
CA LYS A 27 14.71 -2.86 2.03
C LYS A 27 13.81 -2.99 0.81
N GLN A 28 14.30 -3.61 -0.27
CA GLN A 28 13.46 -3.97 -1.43
C GLN A 28 12.27 -4.83 -1.00
N LYS A 29 12.42 -5.54 0.11
CA LYS A 29 11.38 -6.24 0.83
C LYS A 29 11.09 -5.54 2.16
N MET A 30 9.85 -5.12 2.38
CA MET A 30 9.42 -4.57 3.66
C MET A 30 8.43 -5.50 4.36
N LYS A 31 8.74 -5.89 5.60
CA LYS A 31 7.90 -6.78 6.39
C LYS A 31 6.59 -6.08 6.74
N ILE A 32 5.47 -6.77 6.51
CA ILE A 32 4.14 -6.33 6.92
C ILE A 32 3.75 -7.16 8.14
N PRO A 33 3.27 -6.52 9.22
CA PRO A 33 2.85 -7.24 10.43
C PRO A 33 1.69 -8.19 10.14
N ASP A 34 1.63 -9.27 10.91
CA ASP A 34 0.52 -10.21 10.86
C ASP A 34 -0.81 -9.52 11.19
N VAL A 35 -1.87 -9.96 10.51
CA VAL A 35 -3.22 -9.41 10.69
C VAL A 35 -4.18 -10.54 11.00
N LYS A 36 -4.89 -10.41 12.12
CA LYS A 36 -6.03 -11.27 12.47
C LYS A 36 -7.28 -10.41 12.62
N LYS A 37 -8.36 -10.79 11.96
CA LYS A 37 -9.63 -10.04 12.02
C LYS A 37 -10.83 -10.97 11.98
N GLY A 38 -11.71 -10.82 12.97
CA GLY A 38 -13.04 -11.42 12.98
C GLY A 38 -14.04 -10.60 12.14
N ILE A 39 -14.97 -11.29 11.51
CA ILE A 39 -16.11 -10.73 10.77
C ILE A 39 -17.37 -11.42 11.31
N LYS A 40 -18.33 -10.64 11.80
CA LYS A 40 -19.67 -11.13 12.16
C LYS A 40 -20.65 -10.73 11.06
N PHE A 41 -21.48 -11.67 10.63
CA PHE A 41 -22.55 -11.43 9.67
C PHE A 41 -23.83 -12.15 10.13
N GLY A 42 -24.71 -11.42 10.83
CA GLY A 42 -25.83 -12.03 11.54
C GLY A 42 -25.33 -13.08 12.55
N PHE A 43 -25.80 -14.32 12.41
CA PHE A 43 -25.37 -15.47 13.22
C PHE A 43 -24.05 -16.11 12.76
N LEU A 44 -23.57 -15.77 11.55
CA LEU A 44 -22.33 -16.33 11.00
C LEU A 44 -21.11 -15.58 11.51
N GLN A 45 -20.11 -16.33 11.98
CA GLN A 45 -18.81 -15.80 12.38
C GLN A 45 -17.73 -16.33 11.45
N ALA A 46 -16.95 -15.42 10.89
CA ALA A 46 -15.76 -15.72 10.12
C ALA A 46 -14.54 -15.03 10.73
N GLY A 47 -13.34 -15.56 10.47
CA GLY A 47 -12.08 -14.99 10.86
C GLY A 47 -11.09 -15.06 9.70
N ILE A 48 -10.28 -14.02 9.56
CA ILE A 48 -9.17 -13.98 8.61
C ILE A 48 -7.89 -13.87 9.40
N SER A 49 -6.90 -14.66 9.02
CA SER A 49 -5.51 -14.47 9.45
C SER A 49 -4.64 -14.34 8.21
N LEU A 50 -3.82 -13.30 8.16
CA LEU A 50 -2.77 -13.08 7.18
C LEU A 50 -1.44 -13.01 7.94
N GLN A 51 -0.48 -13.85 7.58
CA GLN A 51 0.79 -13.94 8.30
C GLN A 51 1.97 -13.92 7.35
N ASN A 52 3.13 -13.53 7.89
CA ASN A 52 4.39 -13.45 7.15
C ASN A 52 4.26 -12.55 5.91
N GLY A 53 3.65 -11.37 6.11
CA GLY A 53 3.42 -10.39 5.07
C GLY A 53 4.70 -9.69 4.61
N SER A 54 4.79 -9.39 3.33
CA SER A 54 5.92 -8.66 2.73
C SER A 54 5.47 -7.84 1.53
N ALA A 55 5.90 -6.59 1.46
CA ALA A 55 5.80 -5.74 0.28
C ALA A 55 7.12 -5.79 -0.50
N TYR A 56 7.04 -5.83 -1.83
CA TYR A 56 8.17 -5.89 -2.74
C TYR A 56 8.11 -4.74 -3.76
N ASP A 57 9.26 -4.45 -4.39
CA ASP A 57 9.37 -3.51 -5.51
C ASP A 57 8.95 -2.07 -5.20
N LEU A 58 9.19 -1.63 -3.96
CA LEU A 58 8.90 -0.27 -3.48
C LEU A 58 9.65 0.83 -4.24
N SER A 59 10.80 0.48 -4.83
CA SER A 59 11.61 1.37 -5.66
C SER A 59 10.91 1.78 -6.97
N THR A 60 9.81 1.13 -7.35
CA THR A 60 9.05 1.45 -8.56
C THR A 60 8.06 2.60 -8.40
N VAL A 61 8.02 3.24 -7.23
CA VAL A 61 7.21 4.44 -7.01
C VAL A 61 7.67 5.57 -7.94
N ASN A 62 6.76 6.08 -8.75
CA ASN A 62 6.98 7.14 -9.72
C ASN A 62 5.94 8.26 -9.56
N ARG A 63 6.28 9.43 -10.09
CA ARG A 63 5.33 10.52 -10.28
C ARG A 63 4.40 10.18 -11.46
N ALA A 64 3.09 10.28 -11.24
CA ALA A 64 2.06 9.95 -12.22
C ALA A 64 1.31 11.18 -12.76
N SER A 65 1.51 12.36 -12.16
CA SER A 65 1.02 13.64 -12.66
C SER A 65 1.98 14.76 -12.29
N ASN A 66 1.75 15.97 -12.81
CA ASN A 66 2.41 17.14 -12.25
C ASN A 66 2.00 17.34 -10.78
N PHE A 67 2.92 17.86 -9.98
CA PHE A 67 2.67 18.29 -8.62
C PHE A 67 2.55 19.81 -8.59
N VAL A 68 1.42 20.28 -8.09
CA VAL A 68 1.17 21.70 -7.87
C VAL A 68 1.73 22.07 -6.51
N MET A 69 2.64 23.04 -6.50
CA MET A 69 3.21 23.62 -5.29
C MET A 69 2.44 24.88 -4.91
N VAL A 70 2.04 24.97 -3.65
CA VAL A 70 1.44 26.17 -3.06
C VAL A 70 2.28 26.54 -1.84
N GLU A 71 2.99 27.65 -1.92
CA GLU A 71 3.81 28.18 -0.83
C GLU A 71 2.96 29.13 0.03
N ASN A 72 2.73 28.76 1.28
CA ASN A 72 2.11 29.59 2.32
C ASN A 72 3.00 29.50 3.58
N LYS A 73 2.41 29.55 4.80
CA LYS A 73 3.13 29.23 6.06
C LYS A 73 3.83 27.85 6.01
N HIS A 74 3.32 26.93 5.20
CA HIS A 74 3.95 25.68 4.81
C HIS A 74 3.88 25.52 3.29
N THR A 75 4.84 24.79 2.70
CA THR A 75 4.83 24.45 1.28
C THR A 75 4.03 23.18 1.07
N VAL A 76 2.91 23.27 0.35
CA VAL A 76 2.02 22.14 0.09
C VAL A 76 2.19 21.68 -1.35
N LEU A 77 2.47 20.38 -1.54
CA LEU A 77 2.61 19.74 -2.85
C LEU A 77 1.44 18.78 -3.06
N THR A 78 0.66 18.95 -4.13
CA THR A 78 -0.47 18.07 -4.44
C THR A 78 -0.33 17.48 -5.84
N GLY A 79 -0.47 16.17 -5.95
CA GLY A 79 -0.29 15.45 -7.21
C GLY A 79 -0.69 13.98 -7.09
N LYS A 80 -0.14 13.14 -7.97
CA LYS A 80 -0.40 11.71 -7.99
C LYS A 80 0.90 10.93 -8.13
N PHE A 81 1.04 9.87 -7.34
CA PHE A 81 2.05 8.83 -7.55
C PHE A 81 1.45 7.62 -8.25
N ASN A 82 2.29 6.73 -8.76
CA ASN A 82 1.94 5.37 -9.11
C ASN A 82 3.09 4.42 -8.76
N PHE A 83 2.80 3.12 -8.76
CA PHE A 83 3.83 2.09 -8.76
C PHE A 83 3.79 1.40 -10.11
N THR A 84 4.95 1.23 -10.76
CA THR A 84 5.02 0.48 -12.02
C THR A 84 4.78 -1.01 -11.79
N LYS A 85 5.29 -1.52 -10.67
CA LYS A 85 5.13 -2.91 -10.25
C LYS A 85 5.35 -2.95 -8.75
N MET A 86 4.29 -3.11 -7.97
CA MET A 86 4.42 -3.36 -6.53
C MET A 86 3.60 -4.59 -6.16
N GLU A 87 4.17 -5.45 -5.32
CA GLU A 87 3.50 -6.66 -4.88
C GLU A 87 3.45 -6.74 -3.37
N VAL A 88 2.30 -7.13 -2.83
CA VAL A 88 2.12 -7.42 -1.42
C VAL A 88 1.77 -8.89 -1.29
N THR A 89 2.63 -9.66 -0.63
CA THR A 89 2.47 -11.10 -0.46
C THR A 89 2.31 -11.45 1.01
N PHE A 90 1.38 -12.35 1.32
CA PHE A 90 1.31 -13.04 2.60
C PHE A 90 1.50 -14.53 2.35
N GLN A 91 2.46 -15.15 3.05
CA GLN A 91 2.76 -16.57 2.86
C GLN A 91 1.65 -17.46 3.41
N GLU A 92 0.95 -17.00 4.44
CA GLU A 92 -0.14 -17.72 5.06
C GLU A 92 -1.39 -16.86 5.10
N PHE A 93 -2.39 -17.29 4.34
CA PHE A 93 -3.76 -16.79 4.43
C PHE A 93 -4.62 -17.92 4.99
N ASN A 94 -5.29 -17.67 6.12
CA ASN A 94 -6.19 -18.64 6.76
C ASN A 94 -7.56 -17.99 6.93
N VAL A 95 -8.61 -18.77 6.65
CA VAL A 95 -10.00 -18.37 6.83
C VAL A 95 -10.66 -19.33 7.79
N ARG A 96 -11.11 -18.81 8.92
CA ARG A 96 -11.96 -19.53 9.86
C ARG A 96 -13.42 -19.21 9.55
N PHE A 97 -14.28 -20.22 9.53
CA PHE A 97 -15.72 -20.04 9.44
C PHE A 97 -16.40 -20.99 10.43
N LEU A 98 -17.14 -20.43 11.39
CA LEU A 98 -17.69 -21.19 12.50
C LEU A 98 -16.58 -22.05 13.17
N LEU A 99 -16.71 -23.38 13.09
CA LEU A 99 -15.73 -24.36 13.59
C LEU A 99 -14.68 -24.78 12.55
N LEU A 100 -14.88 -24.48 11.27
CA LEU A 100 -13.97 -24.85 10.20
C LEU A 100 -12.79 -23.87 10.13
N ASN A 101 -11.56 -24.38 10.11
CA ASN A 101 -10.36 -23.61 9.86
C ASN A 101 -9.74 -24.04 8.53
N VAL A 102 -9.82 -23.17 7.52
CA VAL A 102 -9.36 -23.44 6.15
C VAL A 102 -8.06 -22.67 5.92
N LYS A 103 -6.97 -23.42 5.72
CA LYS A 103 -5.70 -22.84 5.26
C LYS A 103 -5.81 -22.55 3.77
N MET A 104 -5.77 -21.28 3.39
CA MET A 104 -5.96 -20.80 2.02
C MET A 104 -4.67 -20.74 1.21
N GLY A 105 -3.51 -20.86 1.85
CA GLY A 105 -2.19 -20.85 1.21
C GLY A 105 -1.61 -19.44 1.06
N LYS A 106 -0.79 -19.24 0.03
CA LYS A 106 -0.12 -17.96 -0.25
C LYS A 106 -1.05 -17.03 -1.03
N VAL A 107 -1.18 -15.79 -0.59
CA VAL A 107 -1.89 -14.74 -1.32
C VAL A 107 -0.92 -13.66 -1.76
N THR A 108 -0.94 -13.35 -3.06
CA THR A 108 -0.18 -12.25 -3.64
C THR A 108 -1.15 -11.24 -4.24
N VAL A 109 -1.00 -10.00 -3.82
CA VAL A 109 -1.74 -8.84 -4.29
C VAL A 109 -0.81 -8.06 -5.18
N LYS A 110 -1.12 -7.99 -6.47
CA LYS A 110 -0.37 -7.16 -7.42
C LYS A 110 -1.02 -5.80 -7.51
N LEU A 111 -0.25 -4.78 -7.22
CA LEU A 111 -0.59 -3.39 -7.43
C LEU A 111 -0.08 -3.05 -8.83
N GLY A 112 -0.99 -3.04 -9.80
CA GLY A 112 -0.73 -2.48 -11.14
C GLY A 112 -0.58 -0.95 -11.06
N PRO A 113 -0.50 -0.22 -12.18
CA PRO A 113 -0.30 1.23 -12.17
C PRO A 113 -1.54 1.96 -11.64
N HIS A 114 -1.73 1.93 -10.33
CA HIS A 114 -2.76 2.66 -9.63
C HIS A 114 -2.28 4.07 -9.37
N LEU A 115 -3.12 5.04 -9.74
CA LEU A 115 -2.90 6.43 -9.38
C LEU A 115 -3.20 6.62 -7.90
N ILE A 116 -2.26 7.21 -7.19
CA ILE A 116 -2.28 7.46 -5.75
C ILE A 116 -2.30 8.97 -5.57
N PRO A 117 -3.49 9.57 -5.35
CA PRO A 117 -3.59 10.95 -4.90
C PRO A 117 -2.71 11.19 -3.66
N THR A 118 -1.87 12.21 -3.76
CA THR A 118 -0.89 12.56 -2.75
C THR A 118 -0.96 14.05 -2.45
N LYS A 119 -0.93 14.38 -1.16
CA LYS A 119 -0.68 15.71 -0.65
C LYS A 119 0.50 15.64 0.33
N LEU A 120 1.56 16.40 0.08
CA LEU A 120 2.69 16.55 1.01
C LEU A 120 2.69 17.96 1.55
N VAL A 121 3.05 18.12 2.82
CA VAL A 121 3.23 19.42 3.47
C VAL A 121 4.65 19.46 4.00
N LEU A 122 5.42 20.37 3.42
CA LEU A 122 6.81 20.62 3.76
C LEU A 122 6.90 21.89 4.60
N ALA A 123 7.73 21.88 5.64
CA ALA A 123 8.25 23.11 6.22
C ALA A 123 9.61 23.40 5.61
N LYS A 124 9.94 24.68 5.53
CA LYS A 124 11.30 25.10 5.30
C LYS A 124 12.14 24.62 6.48
N ASP A 125 13.24 23.94 6.19
CA ASP A 125 14.25 23.68 7.20
C ASP A 125 15.22 24.85 7.15
N ASP A 126 15.46 25.55 8.26
CA ASP A 126 16.39 26.68 8.27
C ASP A 126 17.84 26.22 8.52
N SER A 127 18.04 24.95 8.89
CA SER A 127 19.37 24.34 9.12
C SER A 127 19.96 23.67 7.89
N LEU A 128 19.12 23.26 6.94
CA LEU A 128 19.48 22.75 5.62
C LEU A 128 18.84 23.68 4.60
N ALA A 129 19.56 24.14 3.57
CA ALA A 129 18.99 25.01 2.52
C ALA A 129 17.92 24.28 1.66
N GLY A 130 16.79 23.92 2.25
CA GLY A 130 15.83 22.98 1.70
C GLY A 130 14.53 22.87 2.51
N TYR A 131 13.82 21.77 2.26
CA TYR A 131 12.49 21.52 2.81
C TYR A 131 12.50 20.20 3.59
N LYS A 132 11.88 20.20 4.77
CA LYS A 132 11.62 19.02 5.59
C LYS A 132 10.15 18.61 5.47
N LEU A 133 9.89 17.31 5.33
CA LEU A 133 8.52 16.80 5.33
C LEU A 133 7.91 16.89 6.73
N VAL A 134 6.85 17.68 6.90
CA VAL A 134 6.17 17.89 8.19
C VAL A 134 4.92 17.05 8.31
N SER A 135 4.13 16.99 7.23
CA SER A 135 2.97 16.10 7.18
C SER A 135 2.72 15.64 5.76
N TYR A 136 1.96 14.57 5.64
CA TYR A 136 1.59 13.99 4.36
C TYR A 136 0.20 13.39 4.50
N ASP A 137 -0.54 13.40 3.41
CA ASP A 137 -1.81 12.72 3.26
C ASP A 137 -1.80 11.97 1.93
N PHE A 138 -1.93 10.65 2.03
CA PHE A 138 -2.03 9.76 0.88
C PHE A 138 -3.42 9.19 0.86
N GLU A 139 -4.14 9.34 -0.25
CA GLU A 139 -5.42 8.69 -0.42
C GLU A 139 -5.30 7.57 -1.45
N LEU A 140 -4.96 6.38 -0.98
CA LEU A 140 -4.86 5.22 -1.85
C LEU A 140 -6.26 4.66 -2.15
N LYS A 141 -6.85 5.11 -3.26
CA LYS A 141 -8.11 4.57 -3.82
C LYS A 141 -7.80 3.39 -4.74
N MET A 142 -7.51 2.22 -4.19
CA MET A 142 -7.40 1.00 -5.00
C MET A 142 -8.80 0.57 -5.48
N LYS A 143 -9.22 1.02 -6.67
CA LYS A 143 -10.55 0.70 -7.24
C LYS A 143 -10.69 -0.77 -7.67
N SER A 144 -9.59 -1.46 -7.94
CA SER A 144 -9.56 -2.90 -8.19
C SER A 144 -8.20 -3.44 -7.78
N LEU A 145 -8.18 -4.61 -7.14
CA LEU A 145 -6.96 -5.36 -6.92
C LEU A 145 -6.97 -6.58 -7.83
N ALA A 146 -5.86 -6.84 -8.50
CA ALA A 146 -5.60 -8.16 -9.03
C ALA A 146 -4.99 -9.00 -7.89
N PHE A 147 -5.79 -9.89 -7.29
CA PHE A 147 -5.33 -10.84 -6.28
C PHE A 147 -5.17 -12.21 -6.93
N GLN A 148 -4.03 -12.85 -6.66
CA GLN A 148 -3.77 -14.23 -7.03
C GLN A 148 -3.62 -15.04 -5.75
N ILE A 149 -4.49 -16.04 -5.58
CA ILE A 149 -4.33 -17.06 -4.54
C ILE A 149 -3.59 -18.22 -5.18
N VAL A 150 -2.36 -18.44 -4.75
CA VAL A 150 -1.48 -19.51 -5.25
C VAL A 150 -1.63 -20.71 -4.33
N ASN A 151 -1.73 -21.91 -4.91
CA ASN A 151 -1.96 -23.20 -4.23
C ASN A 151 -3.36 -23.38 -3.61
N LYS A 152 -4.41 -23.31 -4.45
CA LYS A 152 -5.78 -23.65 -4.05
C LYS A 152 -5.92 -25.17 -3.86
N SER A 153 -6.00 -25.63 -2.61
CA SER A 153 -6.54 -26.96 -2.26
C SER A 153 -7.95 -27.18 -2.87
N PRO A 154 -8.31 -28.41 -3.31
CA PRO A 154 -9.64 -28.72 -3.83
C PRO A 154 -10.79 -28.38 -2.86
N LEU A 155 -10.53 -28.46 -1.55
CA LEU A 155 -11.44 -28.06 -0.49
C LEU A 155 -11.67 -26.54 -0.48
N ILE A 156 -10.64 -25.75 -0.82
CA ILE A 156 -10.71 -24.30 -0.97
C ILE A 156 -11.58 -23.93 -2.18
N SER A 157 -11.47 -24.64 -3.30
CA SER A 157 -12.32 -24.37 -4.47
C SER A 157 -13.80 -24.57 -4.17
N ARG A 158 -14.15 -25.58 -3.36
CA ARG A 158 -15.53 -25.83 -2.89
C ARG A 158 -16.01 -24.83 -1.84
N VAL A 159 -15.13 -24.39 -0.95
CA VAL A 159 -15.44 -23.34 0.03
C VAL A 159 -15.61 -21.99 -0.69
N LEU A 160 -14.70 -21.59 -1.58
CA LEU A 160 -14.84 -20.38 -2.39
C LEU A 160 -16.06 -20.39 -3.32
N SER A 161 -16.48 -21.55 -3.82
CA SER A 161 -17.70 -21.64 -4.66
C SER A 161 -18.99 -21.57 -3.85
N LYS A 162 -19.01 -22.07 -2.61
CA LYS A 162 -20.17 -21.99 -1.70
C LYS A 162 -20.26 -20.68 -0.94
N PHE A 163 -19.12 -20.05 -0.68
CA PHE A 163 -19.05 -18.76 -0.02
C PHE A 163 -19.22 -17.68 -1.09
N THR A 164 -20.47 -17.26 -1.26
CA THR A 164 -20.96 -16.19 -2.14
C THR A 164 -19.92 -15.12 -2.46
N GLN A 165 -19.95 -14.62 -3.71
CA GLN A 165 -19.24 -13.44 -4.21
C GLN A 165 -19.09 -12.30 -3.17
N VAL A 166 -20.09 -12.12 -2.30
CA VAL A 166 -20.10 -11.20 -1.15
C VAL A 166 -18.91 -11.40 -0.20
N ILE A 167 -18.64 -12.63 0.21
CA ILE A 167 -17.56 -12.96 1.14
C ILE A 167 -16.20 -12.78 0.48
N LEU A 168 -16.08 -13.19 -0.78
CA LEU A 168 -14.88 -12.91 -1.59
C LEU A 168 -14.65 -11.40 -1.71
N ASN A 169 -15.68 -10.62 -2.03
CA ASN A 169 -15.60 -9.15 -2.10
C ASN A 169 -15.21 -8.52 -0.76
N LEU A 170 -15.72 -9.04 0.36
CA LEU A 170 -15.33 -8.60 1.70
C LEU A 170 -13.87 -8.95 2.03
N PHE A 171 -13.42 -10.15 1.67
CA PHE A 171 -12.01 -10.56 1.81
C PHE A 171 -11.10 -9.65 1.01
N ILE A 172 -11.43 -9.43 -0.27
CA ILE A 172 -10.71 -8.52 -1.15
C ILE A 172 -10.66 -7.12 -0.56
N LYS A 173 -11.79 -6.59 -0.09
CA LYS A 173 -11.86 -5.25 0.51
C LYS A 173 -10.97 -5.14 1.75
N LEU A 174 -10.92 -6.18 2.58
CA LEU A 174 -10.08 -6.21 3.78
C LEU A 174 -8.59 -6.34 3.45
N VAL A 175 -8.22 -7.27 2.56
CA VAL A 175 -6.85 -7.41 2.06
C VAL A 175 -6.39 -6.10 1.41
N SER A 176 -7.27 -5.45 0.63
CA SER A 176 -7.03 -4.12 0.05
C SER A 176 -6.73 -3.09 1.12
N LYS A 177 -7.53 -3.04 2.19
CA LYS A 177 -7.34 -2.08 3.27
C LYS A 177 -6.02 -2.32 4.01
N VAL A 178 -5.65 -3.58 4.24
CA VAL A 178 -4.39 -3.95 4.89
C VAL A 178 -3.20 -3.61 4.00
N ALA A 179 -3.21 -4.04 2.74
CA ALA A 179 -2.17 -3.71 1.76
C ALA A 179 -2.05 -2.19 1.57
N THR A 180 -3.17 -1.48 1.53
CA THR A 180 -3.22 -0.01 1.48
C THR A 180 -2.53 0.62 2.68
N LYS A 181 -2.85 0.17 3.89
CA LYS A 181 -2.22 0.68 5.10
C LYS A 181 -0.72 0.42 5.07
N ALA A 182 -0.30 -0.78 4.68
CA ALA A 182 1.11 -1.12 4.53
C ALA A 182 1.80 -0.19 3.53
N VAL A 183 1.27 0.00 2.32
CA VAL A 183 1.81 0.93 1.31
C VAL A 183 1.95 2.35 1.88
N LYS A 184 0.93 2.84 2.60
CA LYS A 184 0.97 4.16 3.24
C LYS A 184 2.06 4.26 4.30
N ASP A 185 2.17 3.27 5.18
CA ASP A 185 3.19 3.24 6.24
C ASP A 185 4.60 3.17 5.66
N ILE A 186 4.76 2.47 4.54
CA ILE A 186 6.02 2.38 3.81
C ILE A 186 6.38 3.72 3.17
N LEU A 187 5.46 4.33 2.40
CA LEU A 187 5.66 5.65 1.81
C LEU A 187 5.95 6.71 2.90
N LYS A 188 5.26 6.63 4.03
CA LYS A 188 5.54 7.45 5.22
C LYS A 188 7.00 7.30 5.66
N ASN A 189 7.45 6.08 5.90
CA ASN A 189 8.79 5.84 6.44
C ASN A 189 9.85 6.26 5.42
N THR A 190 9.67 5.91 4.15
CA THR A 190 10.60 6.31 3.09
C THR A 190 10.69 7.83 2.94
N LEU A 191 9.60 8.57 3.11
CA LEU A 191 9.59 10.03 2.93
C LEU A 191 9.91 10.82 4.21
N LYS A 192 9.83 10.22 5.41
CA LYS A 192 10.15 10.86 6.70
C LYS A 192 11.64 10.77 7.07
N GLU A 193 12.36 9.80 6.53
CA GLU A 193 13.80 9.59 6.79
C GLU A 193 14.68 10.61 6.03
N PHE A 194 14.08 11.67 5.47
CA PHE A 194 14.70 12.81 4.79
C PHE A 194 14.09 14.12 5.29
#